data_AF-A0A8T1F7C0-F1
#
_entry.id   AF-A0A8T1F7C0-F1
#
_cell.length_a   1.000
_cell.length_b   1.000
_cell.length_c   1.000
_cell.angle_alpha   90.00
_cell.angle_beta   90.00
_cell.angle_gamma   90.00
#
_symmetry.space_group_name_H-M   'P 1'
#
loop_
_entity.id
_entity.type
_entity.pdbx_description
1 polymer ?
#
loop_
_entity_poly.entity_id
_entity_poly.type
_entity_poly.pdbx_seq_one_letter_code
_entity_poly.pdbx_strand_id
1 'polypeptide(L)'
;MEHEVCTASGDDIEASASAGSSYCSAEEEDEIVEIDEAVTEHIDTVLGVTCCENDCITSYPEAVTNFLRRYVKMTKDCQRTSLVTALAMCLAFSEDNQRHRSTGVRQRYAYFVPLVGQACRTVFKTAYNVSNDTINRYRNQAKKKDFAVPVHGNAANKHA
;
A
#
# COMPACT_ATOMS: atom_id res chain seq x y z
N MET A 1 17.64 -46.85 36.16
CA MET A 1 16.46 -45.95 36.23
C MET A 1 16.02 -45.80 34.79
N GLU A 2 15.19 -46.74 34.37
CA GLU A 2 14.86 -47.02 32.97
C GLU A 2 13.53 -46.33 32.62
N HIS A 3 13.42 -45.92 31.36
CA HIS A 3 12.26 -45.27 30.77
C HIS A 3 11.03 -46.18 30.76
N GLU A 4 9.86 -45.62 31.09
CA GLU A 4 8.58 -46.12 30.58
C GLU A 4 7.74 -44.96 30.03
N VAL A 5 7.30 -45.15 28.79
CA VAL A 5 6.28 -44.38 28.08
C VAL A 5 4.91 -44.87 28.53
N CYS A 6 3.95 -43.96 28.71
CA CYS A 6 2.52 -44.29 28.62
C CYS A 6 1.80 -43.21 27.80
N THR A 7 1.12 -43.67 26.74
CA THR A 7 0.19 -42.91 25.91
C THR A 7 -1.24 -43.38 26.22
N ALA A 8 -2.22 -42.47 26.22
CA ALA A 8 -3.59 -42.70 25.74
C ALA A 8 -4.45 -41.40 25.82
N SER A 9 -5.10 -41.09 24.69
CA SER A 9 -6.45 -40.49 24.47
C SER A 9 -7.03 -39.52 25.51
N GLY A 10 -7.58 -38.35 25.18
CA GLY A 10 -8.23 -37.88 23.95
C GLY A 10 -9.53 -37.20 24.39
N ASP A 11 -9.74 -35.93 24.04
CA ASP A 11 -11.03 -35.24 24.16
C ASP A 11 -11.12 -34.15 23.09
N ASP A 12 -12.23 -34.19 22.37
CA ASP A 12 -12.60 -33.38 21.21
C ASP A 12 -12.75 -31.90 21.56
N ILE A 13 -12.14 -31.03 20.76
CA ILE A 13 -12.45 -29.59 20.77
C ILE A 13 -13.01 -29.23 19.40
N GLU A 14 -14.34 -29.26 19.29
CA GLU A 14 -15.06 -28.76 18.13
C GLU A 14 -14.94 -27.23 18.00
N ALA A 15 -14.67 -26.83 16.76
CA ALA A 15 -15.01 -25.59 16.09
C ALA A 15 -15.24 -24.32 16.93
N SER A 16 -14.30 -23.38 16.84
CA SER A 16 -14.67 -21.96 16.80
C SER A 16 -14.22 -21.38 15.47
N ALA A 17 -15.20 -20.84 14.75
CA ALA A 17 -15.07 -20.27 13.42
C ALA A 17 -13.94 -19.22 13.40
N SER A 18 -12.87 -19.53 12.69
CA SER A 18 -11.87 -18.55 12.29
C SER A 18 -12.57 -17.49 11.46
N ALA A 19 -12.79 -16.33 12.06
CA ALA A 19 -13.21 -15.13 11.37
C ALA A 19 -12.27 -14.92 10.18
N GLY A 20 -12.85 -14.92 8.97
CA GLY A 20 -12.13 -14.86 7.72
C GLY A 20 -11.06 -13.77 7.71
N SER A 21 -9.82 -14.19 7.98
CA SER A 21 -8.66 -13.48 7.49
C SER A 21 -8.74 -13.63 5.98
N SER A 22 -9.25 -12.61 5.29
CA SER A 22 -8.98 -12.44 3.88
C SER A 22 -7.50 -12.05 3.79
N TYR A 23 -6.63 -13.03 4.01
CA TYR A 23 -5.30 -12.99 3.46
C TYR A 23 -5.49 -12.76 1.95
N CYS A 24 -4.69 -11.88 1.37
CA CYS A 24 -4.65 -11.68 -0.06
C CYS A 24 -4.25 -13.02 -0.69
N SER A 25 -5.23 -13.89 -0.96
CA SER A 25 -5.02 -15.15 -1.66
C SER A 25 -4.69 -14.78 -3.09
N ALA A 26 -3.39 -14.64 -3.36
CA ALA A 26 -2.89 -14.76 -4.71
C ALA A 26 -2.97 -16.25 -5.02
N GLU A 27 -3.94 -16.63 -5.83
CA GLU A 27 -3.90 -17.91 -6.53
C GLU A 27 -2.64 -17.84 -7.41
N GLU A 28 -1.61 -18.60 -7.03
CA GLU A 28 -0.37 -18.73 -7.79
C GLU A 28 -0.63 -19.62 -8.99
N GLU A 29 -1.22 -19.04 -10.04
CA GLU A 29 -1.02 -19.53 -11.38
C GLU A 29 0.01 -18.62 -12.05
N ASP A 30 1.17 -19.19 -12.39
CA ASP A 30 2.16 -18.60 -13.29
C ASP A 30 1.58 -18.52 -14.71
N GLU A 31 0.46 -17.82 -14.86
CA GLU A 31 -0.02 -17.37 -16.15
C GLU A 31 0.89 -16.22 -16.58
N ILE A 32 1.42 -16.30 -17.80
CA ILE A 32 1.99 -15.12 -18.46
C ILE A 32 0.82 -14.18 -18.73
N VAL A 33 0.44 -13.41 -17.70
CA VAL A 33 -0.63 -12.43 -17.78
C VAL A 33 -0.16 -11.40 -18.79
N GLU A 34 -0.81 -11.37 -19.96
CA GLU A 34 -0.69 -10.26 -20.90
C GLU A 34 -0.79 -8.97 -20.11
N ILE A 35 0.28 -8.18 -20.14
CA ILE A 35 0.28 -6.88 -19.48
C ILE A 35 -0.69 -6.03 -20.29
N ASP A 36 -1.86 -5.78 -19.71
CA ASP A 36 -2.87 -4.89 -20.26
C ASP A 36 -2.20 -3.60 -20.75
N GLU A 37 -2.54 -3.16 -21.96
CA GLU A 37 -1.99 -1.98 -22.62
C GLU A 37 -2.08 -0.76 -21.69
N ALA A 38 -3.16 -0.67 -20.90
CA ALA A 38 -3.34 0.37 -19.90
C ALA A 38 -2.30 0.35 -18.77
N VAL A 39 -1.80 -0.83 -18.38
CA VAL A 39 -0.73 -0.96 -17.38
C VAL A 39 0.59 -0.49 -17.96
N THR A 40 0.87 -0.84 -19.22
CA THR A 40 2.07 -0.41 -19.93
C THR A 40 2.07 1.11 -20.12
N GLU A 41 0.96 1.70 -20.55
CA GLU A 41 0.79 3.15 -20.67
C GLU A 41 0.99 3.86 -19.32
N HIS A 42 0.49 3.28 -18.22
CA HIS A 42 0.69 3.83 -16.88
C HIS A 42 2.17 3.80 -16.46
N ILE A 43 2.88 2.71 -16.76
CA ILE A 43 4.32 2.58 -16.51
C ILE A 43 5.08 3.64 -17.28
N ASP A 44 4.81 3.78 -18.58
CA ASP A 44 5.45 4.77 -19.45
C ASP A 44 5.16 6.20 -18.98
N THR A 45 3.92 6.46 -18.57
CA THR A 45 3.51 7.75 -17.99
C THR A 45 4.31 8.06 -16.73
N VAL A 46 4.51 7.09 -15.83
CA VAL A 46 5.27 7.29 -14.59
C VAL A 46 6.76 7.47 -14.88
N LEU A 47 7.35 6.65 -15.74
CA LEU A 47 8.76 6.74 -16.11
C LEU A 47 9.08 8.02 -16.92
N GLY A 48 8.11 8.53 -17.68
CA GLY A 48 8.20 9.76 -18.45
C GLY A 48 8.00 11.04 -17.63
N VAL A 49 7.68 10.97 -16.32
CA VAL A 49 7.48 12.16 -15.50
C VAL A 49 8.81 12.89 -15.26
N THR A 50 8.96 14.07 -15.86
CA THR A 50 10.00 15.03 -15.51
C THR A 50 9.55 15.90 -14.32
N CYS A 51 9.84 15.47 -13.09
CA CYS A 51 9.29 16.16 -11.89
C CYS A 51 10.27 16.99 -11.06
N CYS A 52 11.56 16.67 -11.03
CA CYS A 52 12.52 17.33 -10.15
C CYS A 52 13.94 17.23 -10.71
N GLU A 53 14.81 18.15 -10.29
CA GLU A 53 16.23 18.20 -10.68
C GLU A 53 17.01 16.91 -10.41
N ASN A 54 16.57 16.10 -9.44
CA ASN A 54 17.22 14.85 -9.06
C ASN A 54 16.73 13.63 -9.85
N ASP A 55 15.79 13.82 -10.80
CA ASP A 55 15.15 12.74 -11.56
C ASP A 55 14.82 11.51 -10.70
N CYS A 56 14.06 11.73 -9.61
CA CYS A 56 14.02 10.85 -8.42
C CYS A 56 13.67 9.37 -8.63
N ILE A 57 13.23 8.97 -9.83
CA ILE A 57 12.93 7.57 -10.18
C ILE A 57 13.62 7.08 -11.46
N THR A 58 14.32 7.93 -12.21
CA THR A 58 14.99 7.51 -13.46
C THR A 58 16.16 6.57 -13.20
N SER A 59 16.76 6.66 -12.01
CA SER A 59 17.80 5.72 -11.55
C SER A 59 17.26 4.32 -11.24
N TYR A 60 15.94 4.13 -11.16
CA TYR A 60 15.30 2.88 -10.71
C TYR A 60 14.14 2.41 -11.61
N PRO A 61 14.31 2.33 -12.95
CA PRO A 61 13.21 2.05 -13.87
C PRO A 61 12.63 0.63 -13.70
N GLU A 62 13.48 -0.35 -13.42
CA GLU A 62 13.05 -1.74 -13.19
C GLU A 62 12.22 -1.87 -11.91
N ALA A 63 12.65 -1.21 -10.82
CA ALA A 63 11.93 -1.23 -9.55
C ALA A 63 10.54 -0.57 -9.69
N VAL A 64 10.46 0.56 -10.39
CA VAL A 64 9.19 1.24 -10.68
C VAL A 64 8.28 0.33 -11.51
N THR A 65 8.82 -0.27 -12.57
CA THR A 65 8.07 -1.18 -13.45
C THR A 65 7.52 -2.37 -12.67
N ASN A 66 8.35 -3.03 -11.87
CA ASN A 66 7.94 -4.19 -11.08
C ASN A 66 6.90 -3.83 -10.01
N PHE A 67 7.08 -2.70 -9.32
CA PHE A 67 6.09 -2.19 -8.38
C PHE A 67 4.74 -1.96 -9.06
N LEU A 68 4.71 -1.21 -10.17
CA LEU A 68 3.46 -0.85 -10.86
C LEU A 68 2.75 -2.09 -11.43
N ARG A 69 3.48 -3.02 -12.04
CA ARG A 69 2.93 -4.29 -12.54
C ARG A 69 2.21 -5.08 -11.45
N ARG A 70 2.79 -5.14 -10.24
CA ARG A 70 2.17 -5.86 -9.11
C ARG A 70 1.06 -5.03 -8.47
N TYR A 71 1.24 -3.72 -8.35
CA TYR A 71 0.26 -2.81 -7.76
C TYR A 71 -1.06 -2.80 -8.53
N VAL A 72 -1.03 -2.75 -9.88
CA VAL A 72 -2.26 -2.68 -10.67
C VAL A 72 -3.07 -3.99 -10.59
N LYS A 73 -2.40 -5.14 -10.41
CA LYS A 73 -3.05 -6.45 -10.22
C LYS A 73 -3.69 -6.62 -8.84
N MET A 74 -3.37 -5.77 -7.87
CA MET A 74 -3.98 -5.82 -6.55
C MET A 74 -5.46 -5.38 -6.58
N THR A 75 -6.28 -5.95 -5.69
CA THR A 75 -7.65 -5.46 -5.46
C THR A 75 -7.65 -4.01 -5.00
N LYS A 76 -8.77 -3.30 -5.15
CA LYS A 76 -8.88 -1.89 -4.73
C LYS A 76 -8.58 -1.69 -3.24
N ASP A 77 -8.95 -2.65 -2.39
CA ASP A 77 -8.65 -2.60 -0.96
C ASP A 77 -7.16 -2.79 -0.67
N CYS A 78 -6.50 -3.71 -1.39
CA CYS A 78 -5.04 -3.88 -1.32
C CYS A 78 -4.29 -2.65 -1.83
N GLN A 79 -4.73 -2.07 -2.95
CA GLN A 79 -4.19 -0.83 -3.52
C GLN A 79 -4.32 0.33 -2.53
N ARG A 80 -5.49 0.46 -1.89
CA ARG A 80 -5.74 1.47 -0.86
C ARG A 80 -4.86 1.25 0.36
N THR A 81 -4.76 0.01 0.83
CA THR A 81 -3.91 -0.35 1.99
C THR A 81 -2.46 -0.01 1.69
N SER A 82 -1.94 -0.43 0.54
CA SER A 82 -0.60 -0.07 0.06
C SER A 82 -0.34 1.44 0.07
N LEU A 83 -1.30 2.24 -0.41
CA LEU A 83 -1.21 3.70 -0.39
C LEU A 83 -1.18 4.27 1.03
N VAL A 84 -2.05 3.78 1.92
CA VAL A 84 -2.08 4.21 3.34
C VAL A 84 -0.77 3.84 4.02
N THR A 85 -0.23 2.64 3.79
CA THR A 85 1.08 2.21 4.29
C THR A 85 2.20 3.12 3.81
N ALA A 86 2.24 3.40 2.51
CA ALA A 86 3.25 4.29 1.94
C ALA A 86 3.18 5.68 2.56
N LEU A 87 1.98 6.24 2.73
CA LEU A 87 1.78 7.53 3.39
C LEU A 87 2.16 7.50 4.89
N ALA A 88 1.90 6.40 5.59
CA ALA A 88 2.32 6.22 6.98
C ALA A 88 3.86 6.16 7.10
N MET A 89 4.52 5.43 6.21
CA MET A 89 5.99 5.44 6.10
C MET A 89 6.52 6.85 5.81
N CYS A 90 5.90 7.56 4.86
CA CYS A 90 6.27 8.95 4.58
C CYS A 90 6.19 9.83 5.83
N LEU A 91 5.15 9.67 6.66
CA LEU A 91 5.01 10.40 7.92
C LEU A 91 6.10 10.02 8.93
N ALA A 92 6.44 8.73 9.04
CA ALA A 92 7.48 8.25 9.94
C ALA A 92 8.88 8.74 9.54
N PHE A 93 9.20 8.76 8.24
CA PHE A 93 10.50 9.21 7.71
C PHE A 93 10.56 10.71 7.43
N SER A 94 9.50 11.45 7.67
CA SER A 94 9.50 12.91 7.58
C SER A 94 10.10 13.51 8.86
N GLU A 95 11.35 13.18 9.17
CA GLU A 95 12.08 13.87 10.25
C GLU A 95 12.27 15.34 9.85
N ASP A 96 11.82 16.24 10.75
CA ASP A 96 12.15 17.65 10.97
C ASP A 96 12.49 18.58 9.80
N ASN A 97 12.03 18.29 8.58
CA ASN A 97 12.08 19.22 7.43
C ASN A 97 11.00 20.32 7.55
N GLN A 98 10.94 20.94 8.73
CA GLN A 98 10.20 22.15 9.06
C GLN A 98 10.90 23.34 8.41
N ARG A 99 10.60 23.63 7.14
CA ARG A 99 10.99 24.94 6.59
C ARG A 99 10.02 25.98 7.13
N HIS A 100 10.50 26.77 8.08
CA HIS A 100 9.88 28.04 8.47
C HIS A 100 10.01 29.02 7.31
N ARG A 101 8.87 29.39 6.71
CA ARG A 101 8.77 30.67 5.99
C ARG A 101 8.04 31.66 6.88
N SER A 102 8.23 32.94 6.61
CA SER A 102 7.64 34.08 7.33
C SER A 102 6.11 34.04 7.49
N THR A 103 5.42 33.15 6.77
CA THR A 103 3.95 32.97 6.76
C THR A 103 3.46 31.66 7.39
N GLY A 104 4.37 30.84 7.93
CA GLY A 104 4.02 29.61 8.63
C GLY A 104 4.94 28.42 8.32
N VAL A 105 4.79 27.37 9.11
CA VAL A 105 5.47 26.09 8.94
C VAL A 105 4.85 25.32 7.79
N ARG A 106 5.62 25.02 6.74
CA ARG A 106 5.28 23.94 5.79
C ARG A 106 6.29 22.82 5.94
N GLN A 107 5.84 21.68 6.47
CA GLN A 107 6.60 20.43 6.45
C GLN A 107 6.79 19.98 5.00
N ARG A 108 8.05 19.86 4.55
CA ARG A 108 8.35 19.22 3.27
C ARG A 108 8.37 17.70 3.51
N TYR A 109 7.29 17.03 3.11
CA TYR A 109 7.20 15.57 3.19
C TYR A 109 8.10 14.92 2.15
N ALA A 110 8.95 14.00 2.58
CA ALA A 110 9.56 13.03 1.69
C ALA A 110 8.49 11.98 1.34
N TYR A 111 8.22 11.78 0.05
CA TYR A 111 7.34 10.71 -0.40
C TYR A 111 8.17 9.47 -0.67
N PHE A 112 7.64 8.29 -0.37
CA PHE A 112 8.32 7.01 -0.59
C PHE A 112 7.41 6.09 -1.37
N VAL A 113 7.88 5.60 -2.51
CA VAL A 113 7.21 4.56 -3.30
C VAL A 113 7.79 3.20 -2.85
N PRO A 114 6.96 2.22 -2.45
CA PRO A 114 7.44 0.91 -2.01
C PRO A 114 8.37 0.26 -3.04
N LEU A 115 9.45 -0.35 -2.56
CA LEU A 115 10.47 -1.04 -3.37
C LEU A 115 11.27 -0.14 -4.33
N VAL A 116 10.94 1.15 -4.45
CA VAL A 116 11.63 2.14 -5.28
C VAL A 116 12.45 3.10 -4.42
N GLY A 117 11.85 3.65 -3.36
CA GLY A 117 12.50 4.60 -2.46
C GLY A 117 11.89 6.01 -2.53
N GLN A 118 12.72 7.02 -2.24
CA GLN A 118 12.26 8.40 -2.11
C GLN A 118 11.89 9.01 -3.47
N ALA A 119 10.71 9.62 -3.55
CA ALA A 119 10.19 10.25 -4.75
C ALA A 119 9.66 11.66 -4.46
N CYS A 120 9.56 12.46 -5.52
CA CYS A 120 8.84 13.73 -5.50
C CYS A 120 7.31 13.48 -5.37
N ARG A 121 6.56 14.49 -4.91
CA ARG A 121 5.09 14.39 -4.79
C ARG A 121 4.42 14.04 -6.12
N THR A 122 4.91 14.61 -7.22
CA THR A 122 4.33 14.43 -8.56
C THR A 122 4.40 12.96 -8.97
N VAL A 123 5.60 12.36 -8.91
CA VAL A 123 5.80 10.94 -9.20
C VAL A 123 4.97 10.06 -8.27
N PHE A 124 4.94 10.35 -6.96
CA PHE A 124 4.13 9.57 -6.03
C PHE A 124 2.63 9.58 -6.40
N LYS A 125 2.09 10.74 -6.77
CA LYS A 125 0.69 10.87 -7.23
C LYS A 125 0.45 10.09 -8.52
N THR A 126 1.36 10.21 -9.47
CA THR A 126 1.26 9.52 -10.76
C THR A 126 1.34 8.01 -10.54
N ALA A 127 2.32 7.50 -9.80
CA ALA A 127 2.50 6.07 -9.54
C ALA A 127 1.24 5.41 -8.93
N TYR A 128 0.65 6.04 -7.92
CA TYR A 128 -0.57 5.56 -7.27
C TYR A 128 -1.87 5.94 -8.02
N ASN A 129 -1.78 6.75 -9.08
CA ASN A 129 -2.92 7.34 -9.79
C ASN A 129 -3.94 8.01 -8.86
N VAL A 130 -3.48 8.93 -7.99
CA VAL A 130 -4.32 9.59 -6.98
C VAL A 130 -4.27 11.12 -7.02
N SER A 131 -5.40 11.72 -6.65
CA SER A 131 -5.52 13.17 -6.48
C SER A 131 -4.82 13.67 -5.21
N ASN A 132 -4.61 14.98 -5.14
CA ASN A 132 -4.09 15.63 -3.93
C ASN A 132 -5.02 15.43 -2.72
N ASP A 133 -6.33 15.44 -2.95
CA ASP A 133 -7.33 15.29 -1.89
C ASP A 133 -7.30 13.89 -1.31
N THR A 134 -7.14 12.86 -2.15
CA THR A 134 -6.96 11.47 -1.71
C THR A 134 -5.70 11.33 -0.84
N ILE A 135 -4.58 11.93 -1.24
CA ILE A 135 -3.35 11.96 -0.42
C ILE A 135 -3.61 12.61 0.92
N ASN A 136 -4.25 13.78 0.95
CA ASN A 136 -4.53 14.51 2.19
C ASN A 136 -5.46 13.71 3.12
N ARG A 137 -6.50 13.10 2.56
CA ARG A 137 -7.45 12.26 3.30
C ARG A 137 -6.76 11.07 3.97
N TYR A 138 -6.03 10.26 3.20
CA TYR A 138 -5.37 9.07 3.73
C TYR A 138 -4.17 9.40 4.62
N ARG A 139 -3.49 10.52 4.38
CA ARG A 139 -2.50 11.04 5.33
C ARG A 139 -3.14 11.37 6.68
N ASN A 140 -4.28 12.04 6.68
CA ASN A 140 -4.98 12.35 7.92
C ASN A 140 -5.48 11.09 8.63
N GLN A 141 -5.84 10.05 7.88
CA GLN A 141 -6.15 8.72 8.43
C GLN A 141 -4.91 8.10 9.10
N ALA A 142 -3.78 8.04 8.40
CA ALA A 142 -2.51 7.54 8.95
C ALA A 142 -2.04 8.33 10.20
N LYS A 143 -2.22 9.65 10.22
CA LYS A 143 -1.93 10.50 11.40
C LYS A 143 -2.80 10.14 12.62
N LYS A 144 -4.04 9.71 12.40
CA LYS A 144 -4.93 9.21 13.45
C LYS A 144 -4.56 7.80 13.93
N LYS A 145 -3.46 7.22 13.40
CA LYS A 145 -3.04 5.83 13.63
C LYS A 145 -4.11 4.81 13.23
N ASP A 146 -4.97 5.21 12.30
CA ASP A 146 -5.99 4.36 11.74
C ASP A 146 -5.50 3.81 10.40
N PHE A 147 -5.34 2.50 10.35
CA PHE A 147 -4.86 1.77 9.18
C PHE A 147 -5.96 0.94 8.54
N ALA A 148 -7.03 0.67 9.29
CA ALA A 148 -8.12 -0.16 8.84
C ALA A 148 -8.87 0.57 7.72
N VAL A 149 -9.10 -0.13 6.62
CA VAL A 149 -10.06 0.32 5.62
C VAL A 149 -11.45 0.08 6.23
N PRO A 150 -12.28 1.11 6.45
CA PRO A 150 -13.67 0.87 6.82
C PRO A 150 -14.28 0.07 5.68
N VAL A 151 -14.65 -1.19 5.95
CA VAL A 151 -15.46 -1.95 5.02
C VAL A 151 -16.77 -1.20 4.93
N HIS A 152 -17.07 -0.60 3.78
CA HIS A 152 -18.40 -0.09 3.53
C HIS A 152 -19.31 -1.31 3.40
N GLY A 153 -19.75 -1.83 4.55
CA GLY A 153 -20.85 -2.74 4.59
C GLY A 153 -22.06 -1.99 4.06
N ASN A 154 -22.57 -2.42 2.92
CA ASN A 154 -23.99 -2.25 2.63
C ASN A 154 -24.73 -2.99 3.74
N ALA A 155 -24.89 -2.35 4.89
CA ALA A 155 -25.92 -2.72 5.83
C ALA A 155 -27.21 -2.54 5.03
N ALA A 156 -27.73 -3.65 4.50
CA ALA A 156 -29.00 -3.68 3.81
C ALA A 156 -29.98 -2.85 4.65
N ASN A 157 -30.62 -1.86 4.02
CA ASN A 157 -31.66 -1.10 4.67
C ASN A 157 -32.63 -2.11 5.28
N LYS A 158 -32.71 -2.17 6.62
CA LYS A 158 -33.56 -3.13 7.35
C LYS A 158 -35.06 -2.82 7.22
N HIS A 159 -35.41 -1.97 6.26
CA HIS A 159 -36.74 -1.41 6.02
C HIS A 159 -37.10 -1.46 4.52
N ALA A 160 -36.55 -2.41 3.75
CA ALA A 160 -36.98 -2.70 2.38
C ALA A 160 -38.15 -3.68 2.38
#